data_AF-A0AAE3DPL2-F1
#
_entry.id   AF-A0AAE3DPL2-F1
#
_cell.length_a   1.000
_cell.length_b   1.000
_cell.length_c   1.000
_cell.angle_alpha   90.00
_cell.angle_beta   90.00
_cell.angle_gamma   90.00
#
_symmetry.space_group_name_H-M   'P 1'
#
loop_
_entity.id
_entity.type
_entity.pdbx_description
1 polymer ?
#
loop_
_entity_poly.entity_id
_entity_poly.type
_entity_poly.pdbx_seq_one_letter_code
_entity_poly.pdbx_strand_id
1 'polypeptide(L)'
;MKKTRKPGGGRKKLKPEYDAGKNLEEQMESMVVLYDSGMSLQAIGDELGLNAIKVRKLLITAGVYESEVTEKVQDTFEEYRETQDYQEKNRKFMED
;
A
#
# COMPACT_ATOMS: atom_id res chain seq x y z
N MET A 1 -16.99 -38.97 15.54
CA MET A 1 -16.62 -37.88 16.49
C MET A 1 -16.05 -36.71 15.69
N LYS A 2 -16.68 -35.53 15.69
CA LYS A 2 -16.14 -34.33 15.01
C LYS A 2 -14.94 -33.82 15.79
N LYS A 3 -13.77 -33.65 15.14
CA LYS A 3 -12.59 -33.02 15.76
C LYS A 3 -12.92 -31.55 16.07
N THR A 4 -13.11 -31.22 17.33
CA THR A 4 -13.30 -29.84 17.81
C THR A 4 -11.97 -29.08 17.67
N ARG A 5 -11.99 -27.92 17.00
CA ARG A 5 -10.81 -27.05 16.86
C ARG A 5 -10.43 -26.52 18.24
N LYS A 6 -9.13 -26.42 18.53
CA LYS A 6 -8.66 -25.86 19.80
C LYS A 6 -9.15 -24.40 19.95
N PRO A 7 -9.80 -24.04 21.07
CA PRO A 7 -10.09 -22.65 21.36
C PRO A 7 -8.77 -21.88 21.50
N GLY A 8 -8.70 -20.67 20.93
CA GLY A 8 -7.49 -19.83 20.98
C GLY A 8 -6.57 -19.90 19.75
N GLY A 9 -6.93 -20.63 18.69
CA GLY A 9 -6.24 -20.59 17.39
C GLY A 9 -6.55 -19.35 16.53
N GLY A 10 -6.90 -18.22 17.17
CA GLY A 10 -7.21 -16.97 16.49
C GLY A 10 -5.95 -16.20 16.09
N ARG A 11 -6.12 -15.12 15.32
CA ARG A 11 -5.03 -14.21 14.98
C ARG A 11 -4.39 -13.69 16.27
N LYS A 12 -3.06 -13.84 16.39
CA LYS A 12 -2.32 -13.26 17.52
C LYS A 12 -2.59 -11.77 17.58
N LYS A 13 -2.75 -11.25 18.80
CA LYS A 13 -2.88 -9.81 19.02
C LYS A 13 -1.66 -9.10 18.41
N LEU A 14 -1.93 -7.94 17.82
CA LEU A 14 -0.88 -7.08 17.27
C LEU A 14 0.11 -6.72 18.37
N LYS A 15 1.41 -6.69 18.05
CA LYS A 15 2.42 -6.23 19.00
C LYS A 15 2.18 -4.74 19.29
N PRO A 16 2.34 -4.29 20.55
CA PRO A 16 2.12 -2.88 20.90
C PRO A 16 3.07 -1.93 20.16
N GLU A 17 4.23 -2.41 19.71
CA GLU A 17 5.21 -1.63 18.94
C GLU A 17 4.92 -1.61 17.44
N TYR A 18 3.98 -2.41 16.95
CA TYR A 18 3.69 -2.48 15.51
C TYR A 18 2.73 -1.36 15.11
N ASP A 19 3.27 -0.40 14.39
CA ASP A 19 2.50 0.65 13.72
C ASP A 19 2.51 0.41 12.20
N ALA A 20 1.34 0.09 11.65
CA ALA A 20 1.22 -0.19 10.21
C ALA A 20 1.48 1.04 9.34
N GLY A 21 1.13 2.24 9.83
CA GLY A 21 1.28 3.48 9.08
C GLY A 21 2.74 3.87 8.98
N LYS A 22 3.42 3.96 10.13
CA LYS A 22 4.85 4.32 10.18
C LYS A 22 5.73 3.35 9.42
N ASN A 23 5.49 2.05 9.58
CA ASN A 23 6.26 1.03 8.86
C ASN A 23 6.09 1.14 7.34
N LEU A 24 4.89 1.51 6.86
CA LEU A 24 4.64 1.69 5.43
C LEU A 24 5.33 2.96 4.91
N GLU A 25 5.24 4.05 5.66
CA GLU A 25 5.87 5.34 5.33
C GLU A 25 7.39 5.21 5.23
N GLU A 26 8.04 4.64 6.26
CA GLU A 26 9.48 4.39 6.28
C GLU A 26 9.92 3.46 5.11
N GLN A 27 9.10 2.45 4.79
CA GLN A 27 9.35 1.57 3.65
C GLN A 27 9.23 2.30 2.31
N MET A 28 8.25 3.20 2.17
CA MET A 28 8.07 3.99 0.95
C MET A 28 9.23 4.98 0.77
N GLU A 29 9.61 5.72 1.82
CA GLU A 29 10.74 6.65 1.77
C GLU A 29 12.04 5.95 1.37
N SER A 30 12.35 4.82 2.01
CA SER A 30 13.54 4.01 1.69
C SER A 30 13.54 3.56 0.23
N MET A 31 12.37 3.16 -0.28
CA MET A 31 12.22 2.65 -1.63
C MET A 31 12.35 3.74 -2.70
N VAL A 32 11.81 4.93 -2.44
CA VAL A 32 11.96 6.12 -3.31
C VAL A 32 13.44 6.48 -3.44
N VAL A 33 14.18 6.57 -2.32
CA VAL A 33 15.62 6.88 -2.32
C VAL A 33 16.42 5.87 -3.14
N LEU A 34 16.13 4.57 -3.00
CA LEU A 34 16.83 3.52 -3.75
C LEU A 34 16.49 3.57 -5.26
N TYR A 35 15.25 3.88 -5.61
CA TYR A 35 14.83 4.03 -7.01
C TYR A 35 15.49 5.24 -7.67
N ASP A 36 15.52 6.38 -6.99
CA ASP A 36 16.18 7.61 -7.46
C ASP A 36 17.69 7.44 -7.63
N SER A 37 18.31 6.52 -6.87
CA SER A 37 19.72 6.15 -7.05
C SER A 37 20.00 5.29 -8.30
N GLY A 38 18.97 4.97 -9.09
CA GLY A 38 19.07 4.21 -10.33
C GLY A 38 19.09 2.68 -10.14
N MET A 39 18.70 2.18 -8.97
CA MET A 39 18.64 0.74 -8.72
C MET A 39 17.48 0.08 -9.47
N SER A 40 17.69 -1.17 -9.91
CA SER A 40 16.62 -1.95 -10.52
C SER A 40 15.57 -2.36 -9.48
N LEU A 41 14.31 -2.53 -9.92
CA LEU A 41 13.22 -2.98 -9.04
C LEU A 41 13.51 -4.29 -8.31
N GLN A 42 14.31 -5.16 -8.92
CA GLN A 42 14.72 -6.43 -8.33
C GLN A 42 15.77 -6.20 -7.23
N ALA A 43 16.78 -5.37 -7.47
CA ALA A 43 17.81 -5.05 -6.48
C ALA A 43 17.21 -4.34 -5.24
N ILE A 44 16.27 -3.42 -5.46
CA ILE A 44 15.52 -2.76 -4.39
C ILE A 44 14.70 -3.79 -3.59
N GLY A 45 14.09 -4.74 -4.30
CA GLY A 45 13.37 -5.85 -3.68
C GLY A 45 14.28 -6.70 -2.80
N ASP A 46 15.44 -7.10 -3.30
CA ASP A 46 16.40 -7.91 -2.56
C ASP A 46 16.92 -7.18 -1.31
N GLU A 47 17.21 -5.87 -1.41
CA GLU A 47 17.66 -5.04 -0.28
C GLU A 47 16.58 -4.91 0.82
N LEU A 48 15.32 -4.72 0.43
CA LEU A 48 14.20 -4.51 1.36
C LEU A 48 13.49 -5.82 1.76
N GLY A 49 13.92 -6.98 1.25
CA GLY A 49 13.25 -8.26 1.46
C GLY A 49 11.85 -8.35 0.83
N LEU A 50 11.65 -7.66 -0.30
CA LEU A 50 10.41 -7.54 -1.04
C LEU A 50 10.52 -8.15 -2.44
N ASN A 51 9.38 -8.50 -3.03
CA ASN A 51 9.33 -8.88 -4.43
C ASN A 51 9.26 -7.60 -5.29
N ALA A 52 9.91 -7.57 -6.45
CA ALA A 52 9.81 -6.50 -7.45
C ALA A 52 8.36 -6.06 -7.75
N ILE A 53 7.37 -6.96 -7.69
CA ILE A 53 5.94 -6.61 -7.83
C ILE A 53 5.48 -5.66 -6.71
N LYS A 54 5.89 -5.92 -5.47
CA LYS A 54 5.59 -5.03 -4.35
C LYS A 54 6.31 -3.70 -4.48
N VAL A 55 7.58 -3.72 -4.92
CA VAL A 55 8.37 -2.52 -5.17
C VAL A 55 7.66 -1.61 -6.16
N ARG A 56 7.28 -2.17 -7.32
CA ARG A 56 6.53 -1.43 -8.36
C ARG A 56 5.25 -0.81 -7.82
N LYS A 57 4.47 -1.57 -7.06
CA LYS A 57 3.21 -1.09 -6.48
C LYS A 57 3.42 0.09 -5.54
N LEU A 58 4.45 0.04 -4.69
CA LEU A 58 4.76 1.12 -3.75
C LEU A 58 5.28 2.36 -4.48
N LEU A 59 6.14 2.20 -5.49
CA LEU A 59 6.61 3.34 -6.30
C LEU A 59 5.47 4.01 -7.09
N ILE A 60 4.51 3.24 -7.62
CA ILE A 60 3.28 3.81 -8.24
C ILE A 60 2.47 4.58 -7.20
N THR A 61 2.35 4.04 -5.99
CA THR A 61 1.61 4.69 -4.90
C THR A 61 2.29 5.97 -4.44
N ALA A 62 3.63 6.02 -4.50
CA ALA A 62 4.42 7.22 -4.22
C ALA A 62 4.42 8.23 -5.38
N GLY A 63 3.90 7.86 -6.56
CA GLY A 63 3.86 8.74 -7.74
C GLY A 63 5.21 8.96 -8.43
N VAL A 64 6.25 8.18 -8.07
CA VAL A 64 7.62 8.35 -8.62
C VAL A 64 7.96 7.33 -9.71
N TYR A 65 7.10 6.33 -9.94
CA TYR A 65 7.39 5.28 -10.92
C TYR A 65 7.15 5.77 -12.36
N GLU A 66 8.19 5.73 -13.19
CA GLU A 66 8.12 6.16 -14.60
C GLU A 66 7.79 4.98 -15.53
N SER A 67 6.65 5.06 -16.24
CA SER A 67 6.28 4.12 -17.32
C SER A 67 5.20 4.73 -18.21
N GLU A 68 5.12 4.32 -19.48
CA GLU A 68 4.07 4.77 -20.43
C GLU A 68 2.63 4.53 -19.93
N VAL A 69 2.45 3.65 -18.93
CA VAL A 69 1.14 3.27 -18.38
C VAL A 69 0.89 3.92 -17.01
N THR A 70 1.88 4.55 -16.37
CA THR A 70 1.71 5.07 -15.00
C THR A 70 0.79 6.26 -14.93
N GLU A 71 0.84 7.15 -15.93
CA GLU A 71 -0.07 8.29 -16.08
C GLU A 71 -1.54 7.82 -16.08
N LYS A 72 -1.88 6.85 -16.93
CA LYS A 72 -3.25 6.28 -17.00
C LYS A 72 -3.69 5.60 -15.70
N VAL A 73 -2.76 4.92 -15.02
CA VAL A 73 -3.06 4.27 -13.73
C VAL A 73 -3.32 5.31 -12.65
N GLN A 74 -2.59 6.42 -12.65
CA GLN A 74 -2.79 7.50 -11.71
C GLN A 74 -4.10 8.25 -11.98
N ASP A 75 -4.37 8.64 -13.24
CA ASP A 75 -5.61 9.31 -13.64
C ASP A 75 -6.85 8.51 -13.25
N THR A 76 -6.87 7.21 -13.57
CA THR A 76 -8.01 6.34 -13.23
C THR A 76 -8.18 6.15 -11.72
N PHE A 77 -7.10 6.21 -10.95
CA PHE A 77 -7.15 6.13 -9.50
C PHE A 77 -7.66 7.42 -8.86
N GLU A 78 -7.24 8.58 -9.39
CA GLU A 78 -7.73 9.90 -8.96
C GLU A 78 -9.22 10.07 -9.30
N GLU A 79 -9.67 9.73 -10.51
CA GLU A 79 -11.09 9.72 -10.87
C GLU A 79 -11.93 8.83 -9.93
N TYR A 80 -11.43 7.63 -9.60
CA TYR A 80 -12.10 6.75 -8.65
C TYR A 80 -12.18 7.36 -7.24
N ARG A 81 -11.13 8.04 -6.77
CA ARG A 81 -11.13 8.74 -5.47
C ARG A 81 -12.13 9.89 -5.43
N GLU A 82 -12.22 10.69 -6.49
CA GLU A 82 -13.15 11.81 -6.59
C GLU A 82 -14.61 11.35 -6.54
N THR A 83 -14.93 10.26 -7.24
CA THR A 83 -16.30 9.69 -7.21
C THR A 83 -16.68 9.10 -5.86
N GLN A 84 -15.71 8.52 -5.12
CA GLN A 84 -15.92 8.07 -3.74
C GLN A 84 -16.12 9.24 -2.77
N ASP A 85 -15.34 10.31 -2.91
CA ASP A 85 -15.48 11.53 -2.10
C ASP A 85 -16.83 12.23 -2.34
N TYR A 86 -17.36 12.22 -3.57
CA TYR A 86 -18.72 12.69 -3.85
C TYR A 86 -19.81 11.88 -3.11
N GLN A 87 -19.66 10.55 -3.03
CA GLN A 87 -20.59 9.72 -2.24
C GLN A 87 -20.47 9.95 -0.74
N GLU A 88 -19.26 10.22 -0.23
CA GLU A 88 -19.03 10.54 1.18
C GLU A 88 -19.55 11.95 1.55
N LYS A 89 -19.34 12.94 0.68
CA LYS A 89 -19.91 14.30 0.80
C LYS A 89 -21.44 14.29 0.79
N ASN A 90 -22.06 13.52 -0.10
CA ASN A 90 -23.52 13.41 -0.14
C ASN A 90 -24.11 12.66 1.07
N ARG A 91 -23.36 11.74 1.68
CA ARG A 91 -23.77 11.08 2.93
C ARG A 91 -23.76 12.05 4.10
N LYS A 92 -22.74 12.91 4.17
CA LYS A 92 -22.60 13.94 5.21
C LYS A 92 -23.70 15.00 5.13
N PHE A 93 -24.14 15.35 3.92
CA PHE A 93 -25.26 16.27 3.68
C PHE A 93 -26.64 15.74 4.08
N MET A 94 -26.78 14.43 4.34
CA MET A 94 -28.05 13.79 4.73
C MET A 94 -28.13 13.51 6.24
N GLU A 95 -27.06 13.81 7.00
CA GLU A 95 -26.99 13.63 8.45
C GLU A 95 -27.12 14.96 9.24
N ASP A 96 -27.22 16.11 8.54
CA ASP A 96 -27.59 17.44 9.08
C ASP A 96 -29.09 17.74 8.88
#